data_AF-A0AAD3TC28-F1
#
_entry.id   AF-A0AAD3TC28-F1
#
_cell.length_a   1.000
_cell.length_b   1.000
_cell.length_c   1.000
_cell.angle_alpha   90.00
_cell.angle_beta   90.00
_cell.angle_gamma   90.00
#
_symmetry.space_group_name_H-M   'P 1'
#
loop_
_entity.id
_entity.type
_entity.pdbx_description
1 polymer ?
#
loop_
_entity_poly.entity_id
_entity_poly.type
_entity_poly.pdbx_seq_one_letter_code
_entity_poly.pdbx_strand_id
1 'polypeptide(L)'
;MSDDGLEQTLHELNNFASYRHIDYAPIYGIEKELGVVLMDLIREGVVKRKDLMKQDSVTLEPEYFLPADIPITWKTMEAVYNSGKAKATGVSNFSMKKLEDLFTAARIPPAVTQVECHPS
;
A
#
# COMPACT_ATOMS: atom_id res chain seq x y z
N MET A 1 21.01 16.04 -15.96
CA MET A 1 20.42 16.66 -14.74
C MET A 1 21.46 17.61 -14.19
N SER A 2 21.08 18.85 -13.86
CA SER A 2 21.97 19.80 -13.17
C SER A 2 22.26 19.31 -11.74
N ASP A 3 23.40 19.72 -11.17
CA ASP A 3 23.81 19.38 -9.81
C ASP A 3 22.72 19.75 -8.76
N ASP A 4 21.97 20.83 -9.00
CA ASP A 4 20.87 21.29 -8.15
C ASP A 4 19.73 20.27 -8.02
N GLY A 5 19.45 19.50 -9.08
CA GLY A 5 18.39 18.48 -9.06
C GLY A 5 18.78 17.25 -8.24
N LEU A 6 20.07 16.95 -8.16
CA LEU A 6 20.61 15.80 -7.44
C LEU A 6 20.66 16.08 -5.93
N GLU A 7 21.06 17.29 -5.52
CA GLU A 7 21.00 17.71 -4.11
C GLU A 7 19.56 17.80 -3.57
N GLN A 8 18.63 18.32 -4.38
CA GLN A 8 17.22 18.39 -3.97
C GLN A 8 16.61 16.99 -3.81
N THR A 9 16.92 16.08 -4.74
CA THR A 9 16.53 14.67 -4.63
C THR A 9 17.14 14.02 -3.40
N LEU A 10 18.44 14.23 -3.11
CA LEU A 10 19.11 13.70 -1.91
C LEU A 10 18.52 14.26 -0.60
N HIS A 11 18.13 15.54 -0.58
CA HIS A 11 17.48 16.16 0.58
C HIS A 11 16.10 15.54 0.83
N GLU A 12 15.30 15.33 -0.22
CA GLU A 12 14.02 14.64 -0.13
C GLU A 12 14.20 13.17 0.30
N LEU A 13 15.19 12.46 -0.27
CA LEU A 13 15.52 11.08 0.08
C LEU A 13 15.96 10.94 1.55
N ASN A 14 16.67 11.92 2.11
CA ASN A 14 17.04 11.93 3.53
C ASN A 14 15.82 12.06 4.45
N ASN A 15 14.79 12.80 4.03
CA ASN A 15 13.52 12.83 4.76
C ASN A 15 12.83 11.46 4.70
N PHE A 16 12.87 10.77 3.55
CA PHE A 16 12.32 9.42 3.39
C PHE A 16 13.16 8.31 4.04
N ALA A 17 14.45 8.54 4.29
CA ALA A 17 15.38 7.55 4.85
C ALA A 17 15.04 7.12 6.28
N SER A 18 14.17 7.85 6.99
CA SER A 18 13.61 7.44 8.28
C SER A 18 12.29 6.65 8.14
N TYR A 19 11.54 6.85 7.06
CA TYR A 19 10.27 6.17 6.82
C TYR A 19 10.51 4.72 6.40
N ARG A 20 9.70 3.81 6.96
CA ARG A 20 9.77 2.38 6.67
C ARG A 20 8.44 1.82 6.13
N HIS A 21 7.40 2.64 6.14
CA HIS A 21 6.08 2.32 5.61
C HIS A 21 5.79 3.30 4.48
N ILE A 22 5.45 2.74 3.32
CA ILE A 22 5.04 3.47 2.13
C ILE A 22 3.57 3.10 1.87
N ASP A 23 2.70 4.10 1.86
CA ASP A 23 1.30 3.97 1.44
C ASP A 23 1.19 4.30 -0.06
N TYR A 24 0.55 3.42 -0.81
CA TYR A 24 0.48 3.51 -2.26
C TYR A 24 -0.82 2.91 -2.81
N ALA A 25 -1.27 3.41 -3.96
CA ALA A 25 -2.40 2.90 -4.71
C ALA A 25 -2.14 3.02 -6.22
N PRO A 26 -2.53 2.02 -7.04
CA PRO A 26 -2.32 2.05 -8.50
C PRO A 26 -2.89 3.30 -9.17
N ILE A 27 -4.01 3.81 -8.67
CA ILE A 27 -4.66 5.03 -9.18
C ILE A 27 -3.76 6.28 -9.11
N TYR A 28 -2.72 6.27 -8.27
CA TYR A 28 -1.75 7.37 -8.22
C TYR A 28 -0.84 7.41 -9.45
N GLY A 29 -0.69 6.30 -10.18
CA GLY A 29 0.03 6.25 -11.47
C GLY A 29 1.53 6.50 -11.40
N ILE A 30 2.15 6.31 -10.23
CA ILE A 30 3.58 6.57 -9.97
C ILE A 30 4.40 5.29 -9.68
N GLU A 31 3.90 4.09 -10.04
CA GLU A 31 4.53 2.81 -9.69
C GLU A 31 5.99 2.72 -10.18
N LYS A 32 6.24 3.21 -11.39
CA LYS A 32 7.54 3.09 -12.06
C LYS A 32 8.57 3.99 -11.38
N GLU A 33 8.22 5.24 -11.15
CA GLU A 33 9.03 6.25 -10.50
C GLU A 33 9.35 5.83 -9.06
N LEU A 34 8.33 5.42 -8.30
CA LEU A 34 8.50 4.89 -6.95
C LEU A 34 9.37 3.63 -6.94
N GLY A 35 9.23 2.76 -7.95
CA GLY A 35 10.05 1.58 -8.14
C GLY A 35 11.54 1.91 -8.31
N VAL A 36 11.87 2.91 -9.14
CA VAL A 36 13.25 3.38 -9.36
C VAL A 36 13.86 3.91 -8.07
N VAL A 37 13.17 4.82 -7.38
CA VAL A 37 13.66 5.42 -6.12
C VAL A 37 13.96 4.34 -5.07
N LEU A 38 13.07 3.35 -4.94
CA LEU A 38 13.28 2.27 -3.97
C LEU A 38 14.43 1.35 -4.34
N MET A 39 14.66 1.10 -5.64
CA MET A 39 15.81 0.32 -6.08
C MET A 39 17.12 1.03 -5.73
N ASP A 40 17.18 2.34 -5.92
CA ASP A 40 18.38 3.13 -5.64
C ASP A 40 18.66 3.21 -4.13
N LEU A 41 17.64 3.47 -3.31
CA LEU A 41 17.77 3.43 -1.84
C LEU A 41 18.24 2.07 -1.31
N ILE A 42 17.82 0.96 -1.93
CA ILE A 42 18.28 -0.39 -1.58
C ILE A 42 19.72 -0.62 -2.04
N ARG A 43 20.07 -0.20 -3.26
CA ARG A 43 21.43 -0.34 -3.83
C ARG A 43 22.47 0.44 -3.04
N GLU A 44 22.13 1.65 -2.61
CA GLU A 44 22.99 2.52 -1.80
C GLU A 44 23.09 2.07 -0.33
N GLY A 45 22.31 1.07 0.06
CA GLY A 45 22.34 0.52 1.43
C GLY A 45 21.64 1.39 2.47
N VAL A 46 20.95 2.46 2.05
CA VAL A 46 20.16 3.35 2.91
C VAL A 46 19.04 2.58 3.61
N VAL A 47 18.41 1.64 2.91
CA VAL A 47 17.38 0.76 3.47
C VAL A 47 17.57 -0.68 3.01
N LYS A 48 17.25 -1.66 3.88
CA LYS A 48 17.19 -3.07 3.46
C LYS A 48 15.77 -3.41 3.06
N ARG A 49 15.60 -4.22 2.01
CA ARG A 49 14.27 -4.65 1.52
C ARG A 49 13.37 -5.21 2.63
N LYS A 50 13.94 -5.95 3.57
CA LYS A 50 13.20 -6.58 4.69
C LYS A 50 12.58 -5.56 5.65
N ASP A 51 13.16 -4.36 5.72
CA ASP A 51 12.76 -3.28 6.62
C ASP A 51 11.71 -2.36 5.97
N LEU A 52 11.38 -2.58 4.69
CA LEU A 52 10.35 -1.83 3.95
C LEU A 52 8.99 -2.55 3.99
N MET A 53 7.97 -1.82 4.45
CA MET A 53 6.56 -2.16 4.29
C MET A 53 5.96 -1.37 3.13
N LYS A 54 5.32 -2.07 2.21
CA LYS A 54 4.54 -1.47 1.11
C LYS A 54 3.09 -1.83 1.34
N GLN A 55 2.25 -0.80 1.41
CA GLN A 55 0.80 -0.94 1.35
C GLN A 55 0.39 -0.63 -0.09
N ASP A 56 -0.43 -1.51 -0.64
CA ASP A 56 -0.94 -1.39 -2.00
C ASP A 56 -2.46 -1.58 -1.96
N SER A 57 -3.17 -0.92 -2.85
CA SER A 57 -4.63 -1.01 -2.94
C SER A 57 -5.05 -1.65 -4.26
N VAL A 58 -6.16 -2.39 -4.25
CA VAL A 58 -6.72 -2.93 -5.49
C VAL A 58 -7.60 -1.84 -6.10
N THR A 59 -7.19 -1.30 -7.25
CA THR A 59 -8.00 -0.36 -8.04
C THR A 59 -8.76 -1.13 -9.12
N LEU A 60 -10.07 -0.92 -9.23
CA LEU A 60 -10.86 -1.35 -10.38
C LEU A 60 -10.84 -0.20 -11.41
N GLU A 61 -10.57 -0.50 -12.67
CA GLU A 61 -10.72 0.52 -13.73
C GLU A 61 -12.15 1.12 -13.68
N PRO A 62 -12.34 2.40 -14.01
CA PRO A 62 -13.64 3.07 -13.91
C PRO A 62 -14.78 2.35 -14.66
N GLU A 63 -14.45 1.65 -15.75
CA GLU A 63 -15.39 0.84 -16.54
C GLU A 63 -15.86 -0.44 -15.82
N TYR A 64 -15.12 -0.94 -14.83
CA TYR A 64 -15.45 -2.14 -14.05
C TYR A 64 -15.97 -1.81 -12.64
N PHE A 65 -16.60 -0.64 -12.45
CA PHE A 65 -17.31 -0.27 -11.23
C PHE A 65 -18.62 -1.06 -11.06
N LEU A 66 -18.55 -2.39 -11.15
CA LEU A 66 -19.58 -3.26 -10.63
C LEU A 66 -19.54 -3.19 -9.09
N PRO A 67 -20.69 -3.27 -8.39
CA PRO A 67 -20.69 -3.33 -6.94
C PRO A 67 -19.79 -4.50 -6.50
N ALA A 68 -18.70 -4.17 -5.80
CA ALA A 68 -17.70 -5.14 -5.40
C ALA A 68 -18.33 -6.19 -4.48
N ASP A 69 -18.25 -7.46 -4.87
CA ASP A 69 -18.59 -8.59 -4.01
C ASP A 69 -17.47 -8.75 -2.97
N ILE A 70 -17.64 -8.05 -1.85
CA ILE A 70 -16.65 -7.96 -0.78
C ILE A 70 -16.20 -9.34 -0.27
N PRO A 71 -17.08 -10.33 0.00
CA PRO A 71 -16.65 -11.69 0.34
C PRO A 71 -15.73 -12.34 -0.69
N ILE A 72 -16.06 -12.27 -1.98
CA ILE A 72 -15.24 -12.88 -3.06
C ILE A 72 -13.89 -12.15 -3.19
N THR A 73 -13.90 -10.82 -3.16
CA THR A 73 -12.69 -10.01 -3.18
C THR A 73 -11.81 -10.34 -1.97
N TRP A 74 -12.38 -10.44 -0.77
CA TRP A 74 -11.62 -10.78 0.43
C TRP A 74 -11.02 -12.17 0.36
N LYS A 75 -11.74 -13.17 -0.15
CA LYS A 75 -11.19 -14.51 -0.37
C LYS A 75 -9.98 -14.50 -1.32
N THR A 76 -9.99 -13.61 -2.31
CA THR A 76 -8.83 -13.40 -3.20
C THR A 76 -7.67 -12.77 -2.44
N MET A 77 -7.93 -11.77 -1.59
CA MET A 77 -6.92 -11.16 -0.72
C MET A 77 -6.30 -12.18 0.24
N GLU A 78 -7.10 -13.08 0.81
CA GLU A 78 -6.60 -14.20 1.63
C GLU A 78 -5.66 -15.12 0.85
N ALA A 79 -5.96 -15.38 -0.43
CA ALA A 79 -5.07 -16.18 -1.28
C ALA A 79 -3.73 -15.46 -1.54
N VAL A 80 -3.77 -14.14 -1.76
CA VAL A 80 -2.55 -13.31 -1.89
C VAL A 80 -1.72 -13.37 -0.60
N TYR A 81 -2.35 -13.25 0.57
CA TYR A 81 -1.67 -13.40 1.87
C TYR A 81 -1.03 -14.79 2.02
N ASN A 82 -1.80 -15.86 1.80
CA ASN A 82 -1.31 -17.24 1.93
C ASN A 82 -0.19 -17.57 0.93
N SER A 83 -0.13 -16.90 -0.22
CA SER A 83 0.96 -17.05 -1.19
C SER A 83 2.27 -16.38 -0.77
N GLY A 84 2.28 -15.60 0.32
CA GLY A 84 3.44 -14.84 0.79
C GLY A 84 3.72 -13.55 0.00
N LYS A 85 2.87 -13.21 -0.98
CA LYS A 85 2.97 -11.97 -1.77
C LYS A 85 2.63 -10.72 -0.96
N ALA A 86 1.78 -10.86 0.05
CA ALA A 86 1.46 -9.81 1.02
C ALA A 86 1.80 -10.29 2.44
N LYS A 87 2.43 -9.42 3.23
CA LYS A 87 2.71 -9.70 4.66
C LYS A 87 1.50 -9.47 5.57
N ALA A 88 0.54 -8.70 5.10
CA ALA A 88 -0.72 -8.39 5.77
C ALA A 88 -1.75 -7.97 4.72
N THR A 89 -3.03 -8.11 5.04
CA THR A 89 -4.15 -7.63 4.22
C THR A 89 -5.03 -6.73 5.08
N GLY A 90 -5.69 -5.75 4.46
CA GLY A 90 -6.53 -4.79 5.17
C GLY A 90 -7.55 -4.17 4.25
N VAL A 91 -8.36 -3.28 4.80
CA VAL A 91 -9.38 -2.53 4.09
C VAL A 91 -9.16 -1.03 4.28
N SER A 92 -9.77 -0.22 3.42
CA SER A 92 -9.77 1.24 3.53
C SER A 92 -11.18 1.76 3.31
N ASN A 93 -11.60 2.77 4.07
CA ASN A 93 -12.91 3.40 3.98
C ASN A 93 -14.11 2.43 4.18
N PHE A 94 -13.96 1.46 5.09
CA PHE A 94 -15.07 0.59 5.50
C PHE A 94 -15.82 1.19 6.69
N SER A 95 -17.17 1.18 6.63
CA SER A 95 -18.00 1.47 7.78
C SER A 95 -18.00 0.29 8.77
N MET A 96 -18.40 0.53 10.02
CA MET A 96 -18.52 -0.52 11.05
C MET A 96 -19.36 -1.71 10.58
N LYS A 97 -20.52 -1.44 9.95
CA LYS A 97 -21.38 -2.49 9.40
C LYS A 97 -20.66 -3.34 8.34
N LYS A 98 -19.93 -2.70 7.41
CA LYS A 98 -19.16 -3.43 6.39
C LYS A 98 -18.04 -4.27 7.02
N LEU A 99 -17.43 -3.79 8.10
CA LEU A 99 -16.43 -4.55 8.85
C LEU A 99 -17.06 -5.77 9.53
N GLU A 100 -18.23 -5.62 10.17
CA GLU A 100 -18.95 -6.74 10.79
C GLU A 100 -19.35 -7.82 9.78
N ASP A 101 -19.91 -7.40 8.64
CA ASP A 101 -20.24 -8.30 7.53
C ASP A 101 -18.97 -9.02 7.02
N LEU A 102 -17.86 -8.29 6.89
CA LEU A 102 -16.58 -8.86 6.49
C LEU A 102 -16.03 -9.86 7.51
N PHE A 103 -16.05 -9.54 8.81
CA PHE A 103 -15.58 -10.43 9.88
C PHE A 103 -16.38 -11.73 9.94
N THR A 104 -17.65 -11.70 9.54
CA THR A 104 -18.50 -12.90 9.48
C THR A 104 -18.08 -13.84 8.34
N ALA A 105 -17.61 -13.28 7.21
CA ALA A 105 -17.22 -14.05 6.03
C ALA A 105 -15.71 -14.39 5.98
N ALA A 106 -14.86 -13.60 6.64
CA ALA A 106 -13.42 -13.69 6.58
C ALA A 106 -12.89 -14.86 7.44
N ARG A 107 -12.04 -15.70 6.82
CA ARG A 107 -11.24 -16.69 7.57
C ARG A 107 -9.99 -16.05 8.14
N ILE A 108 -9.38 -15.12 7.40
CA ILE A 108 -8.26 -14.29 7.88
C ILE A 108 -8.78 -12.86 8.04
N PRO A 109 -8.85 -12.32 9.26
CA PRO A 109 -9.38 -10.98 9.50
C PRO A 109 -8.49 -9.89 8.88
N PRO A 110 -9.05 -8.74 8.47
CA PRO A 110 -8.24 -7.58 8.08
C PRO A 110 -7.33 -7.16 9.23
N ALA A 111 -6.03 -7.02 8.94
CA ALA A 111 -5.03 -6.57 9.91
C ALA A 111 -5.08 -5.05 10.16
N VAL A 112 -5.55 -4.28 9.17
CA VAL A 112 -5.65 -2.82 9.22
C VAL A 112 -6.95 -2.33 8.58
N THR A 113 -7.49 -1.24 9.11
CA THR A 113 -8.52 -0.41 8.46
C THR A 113 -7.99 1.01 8.33
N GLN A 114 -7.74 1.47 7.11
CA GLN A 114 -7.32 2.85 6.87
C GLN A 114 -8.58 3.73 6.76
N VAL A 115 -8.63 4.77 7.58
CA VAL A 115 -9.74 5.72 7.62
C VAL A 115 -9.18 7.14 7.69
N GLU A 116 -9.94 8.09 7.17
CA GLU A 116 -9.67 9.50 7.41
C GLU A 116 -9.76 9.79 8.91
N CYS A 117 -8.72 10.42 9.48
CA CYS A 117 -8.65 10.77 10.88
C CYS A 117 -7.85 12.06 11.06
N HIS A 118 -8.52 13.13 11.47
CA HIS A 118 -7.90 14.42 11.76
C HIS A 118 -8.67 15.14 12.88
N PRO A 119 -8.03 16.05 13.64
CA PRO A 119 -8.74 16.96 14.54
C PRO A 119 -9.74 17.84 13.77
N SER A 120 -10.82 18.24 14.45
CA SER A 120 -11.76 19.25 13.94
C SER A 120 -11.24 20.66 14.15
#